data_AF-A0A8T3MP42-F1
#
_entry.id   AF-A0A8T3MP42-F1
#
_cell.length_a   1.000
_cell.length_b   1.000
_cell.length_c   1.000
_cell.angle_alpha   90.00
_cell.angle_beta   90.00
_cell.angle_gamma   90.00
#
_symmetry.space_group_name_H-M   'P 1'
#
loop_
_entity.id
_entity.type
_entity.pdbx_description
1 polymer ?
#
loop_
_entity_poly.entity_id
_entity_poly.type
_entity_poly.pdbx_seq_one_letter_code
_entity_poly.pdbx_strand_id
1 'polypeptide(L)' 'PWENPFVESFGGKVRDEVLAVEAFDSLLEAKTVIEDWRNTYNTIRPHSSLGWKAPAAYAASWKEH' A
#
# COMPACT_ATOMS: atom_id res chain seq x y z
N PRO A 1 1.69 22.71 -2.16
CA PRO A 1 2.26 21.73 -1.22
C PRO A 1 1.90 20.30 -1.65
N TRP A 2 2.88 19.63 -2.26
CA TRP A 2 2.92 18.19 -2.48
C TRP A 2 3.91 17.70 -1.41
N GLU A 3 3.42 17.11 -0.33
CA GLU A 3 4.28 16.80 0.82
C GLU A 3 4.46 15.30 1.06
N ASN A 4 3.64 14.42 0.45
CA ASN A 4 3.87 12.99 0.58
C ASN A 4 3.22 12.14 -0.54
N PRO A 5 3.79 12.13 -1.77
CA PRO A 5 3.23 11.39 -2.91
C PRO A 5 2.97 9.91 -2.62
N PHE A 6 3.76 9.32 -1.73
CA PHE A 6 3.63 7.94 -1.33
C PHE A 6 2.33 7.68 -0.55
N VAL A 7 2.01 8.53 0.43
CA VAL A 7 0.77 8.40 1.21
C VAL A 7 -0.46 8.68 0.36
N GLU A 8 -0.33 9.63 -0.57
CA GLU A 8 -1.40 9.99 -1.52
C GLU A 8 -1.66 8.82 -2.49
N SER A 9 -0.60 8.21 -3.02
CA SER A 9 -0.70 7.02 -3.89
C SER A 9 -1.25 5.81 -3.16
N PHE A 10 -0.84 5.59 -1.91
CA PHE A 10 -1.36 4.50 -1.08
C PHE A 10 -2.85 4.68 -0.80
N GLY A 11 -3.27 5.85 -0.32
CA GLY A 11 -4.67 6.13 -0.02
C GLY A 11 -5.58 6.05 -1.24
N GLY A 12 -5.10 6.51 -2.40
CA GLY A 12 -5.80 6.35 -3.68
C GLY A 12 -5.99 4.88 -4.06
N LYS A 13 -4.94 4.06 -3.93
CA LYS A 13 -4.99 2.64 -4.28
C LYS A 13 -5.82 1.78 -3.34
N VAL A 14 -5.80 2.05 -2.02
CA VAL A 14 -6.71 1.37 -1.08
C VAL A 14 -8.17 1.64 -1.46
N ARG A 15 -8.48 2.88 -1.87
CA ARG A 15 -9.84 3.22 -2.29
C ARG A 15 -10.23 2.49 -3.57
N ASP A 16 -9.38 2.51 -4.58
CA ASP A 16 -9.68 1.98 -5.91
C ASP A 16 -9.66 0.45 -5.97
N GLU A 17 -8.69 -0.19 -5.30
CA GLU A 17 -8.43 -1.64 -5.42
C GLU A 17 -9.08 -2.47 -4.31
N VAL A 18 -9.53 -1.84 -3.22
CA VAL A 18 -10.15 -2.56 -2.07
C VAL A 18 -11.54 -2.03 -1.79
N LEU A 19 -11.68 -0.73 -1.47
CA LEU A 19 -12.96 -0.18 -1.02
C LEU A 19 -13.99 0.01 -2.13
N ALA A 20 -13.57 0.15 -3.38
CA ALA A 20 -14.47 0.31 -4.53
C ALA A 20 -14.91 -1.03 -5.15
N VAL A 21 -14.24 -2.13 -4.79
CA VAL A 21 -14.47 -3.47 -5.37
C VAL A 21 -15.29 -4.35 -4.43
N GLU A 22 -15.16 -4.15 -3.11
CA GLU A 22 -15.76 -5.00 -2.09
C GLU A 22 -16.81 -4.26 -1.26
N ALA A 23 -17.96 -4.89 -1.04
CA ALA A 23 -18.92 -4.48 -0.02
C ALA A 23 -18.66 -5.30 1.25
N PHE A 24 -18.30 -4.65 2.35
CA PHE A 24 -17.99 -5.34 3.59
C PHE A 24 -19.23 -5.53 4.47
N ASP A 25 -19.43 -6.73 4.98
CA ASP A 25 -20.56 -7.05 5.87
C ASP A 25 -20.29 -6.54 7.31
N SER A 26 -19.01 -6.39 7.67
CA SER A 26 -18.61 -5.86 8.97
C SER A 26 -17.32 -5.05 8.94
N LEU A 27 -17.16 -4.20 9.95
CA LEU A 27 -15.95 -3.39 10.14
C LEU A 27 -14.72 -4.28 10.45
N LEU A 28 -14.94 -5.48 11.01
CA LEU A 28 -13.89 -6.46 11.25
C LEU A 28 -13.37 -7.03 9.93
N GLU A 29 -14.28 -7.45 9.04
CA GLU A 29 -13.93 -7.96 7.71
C GLU A 29 -13.16 -6.91 6.91
N ALA A 30 -13.65 -5.66 6.87
CA ALA A 30 -12.96 -4.56 6.20
C ALA A 30 -11.53 -4.37 6.73
N LYS A 31 -11.34 -4.41 8.05
CA LYS A 31 -10.00 -4.31 8.65
C LYS A 31 -9.10 -5.45 8.23
N THR A 32 -9.58 -6.69 8.28
CA THR A 32 -8.79 -7.87 7.89
C THR A 32 -8.34 -7.79 6.43
N VAL A 33 -9.25 -7.46 5.52
CA VAL A 33 -8.95 -7.35 4.08
C VAL A 33 -7.96 -6.21 3.81
N ILE A 34 -8.17 -5.04 4.43
CA ILE A 34 -7.28 -3.89 4.24
C ILE A 34 -5.88 -4.16 4.83
N GLU A 35 -5.79 -4.83 5.98
CA GLU A 35 -4.51 -5.21 6.60
C GLU A 35 -3.72 -6.17 5.71
N ASP A 36 -4.39 -7.20 5.17
CA ASP A 36 -3.77 -8.16 4.25
C ASP A 36 -3.29 -7.48 2.96
N TRP A 37 -4.14 -6.66 2.36
CA TRP A 37 -3.80 -5.90 1.17
C TRP A 37 -2.63 -4.94 1.44
N ARG A 38 -2.63 -4.24 2.59
CA ARG A 38 -1.53 -3.34 2.99
C ARG A 38 -0.22 -4.10 3.12
N ASN A 39 -0.24 -5.29 3.71
CA ASN A 39 0.95 -6.13 3.82
C ASN A 39 1.49 -6.48 2.42
N THR A 40 0.62 -6.95 1.52
CA THR A 40 1.00 -7.26 0.14
C THR A 40 1.56 -6.06 -0.60
N TYR A 41 0.90 -4.90 -0.48
CA TYR A 41 1.36 -3.64 -1.06
C TYR A 41 2.77 -3.27 -0.60
N ASN A 42 3.02 -3.39 0.71
CA ASN A 42 4.29 -2.96 1.31
C ASN A 42 5.43 -3.96 1.11
N THR A 43 5.16 -5.26 1.01
CA THR A 43 6.23 -6.28 1.03
C THR A 43 6.46 -6.96 -0.32
N ILE A 44 5.43 -7.05 -1.18
CA ILE A 44 5.48 -7.84 -2.41
C ILE A 44 5.39 -6.96 -3.64
N ARG A 45 4.52 -5.95 -3.65
CA ARG A 45 4.19 -5.22 -4.88
C ARG A 45 5.34 -4.30 -5.32
N PRO A 46 5.92 -4.48 -6.52
CA PRO A 46 6.97 -3.59 -7.02
C PRO A 46 6.39 -2.26 -7.53
N HIS A 47 7.07 -1.16 -7.25
CA HIS A 47 6.68 0.18 -7.71
C HIS A 47 7.74 0.76 -8.65
N SER A 48 7.32 1.23 -9.82
CA SER A 48 8.21 1.85 -10.80
C SER A 48 8.96 3.06 -10.22
N SER A 49 8.29 3.89 -9.41
CA SER A 49 8.90 5.03 -8.71
C SER A 49 9.94 4.63 -7.65
N LEU A 50 9.95 3.37 -7.22
CA LEU A 50 10.91 2.82 -6.25
C LEU A 50 11.95 1.91 -6.93
N GLY A 51 12.16 2.07 -8.25
CA GLY A 51 13.09 1.25 -9.01
C GLY A 51 12.65 -0.21 -9.10
N TRP A 52 11.34 -0.44 -9.22
CA TRP A 52 10.71 -1.78 -9.25
C TRP A 52 10.90 -2.60 -7.97
N LYS A 53 11.13 -1.92 -6.83
CA LYS A 53 11.16 -2.55 -5.52
C LYS A 53 9.82 -2.38 -4.81
N ALA A 54 9.52 -3.32 -3.91
CA ALA A 54 8.45 -3.14 -2.94
C ALA A 54 8.84 -2.06 -1.92
N PRO A 55 7.86 -1.37 -1.29
CA PRO A 55 8.13 -0.29 -0.33
C PRO A 55 9.06 -0.71 0.81
N ALA A 56 8.86 -1.91 1.38
CA ALA A 56 9.72 -2.45 2.44
C ALA A 56 11.14 -2.74 1.94
N ALA A 57 11.28 -3.29 0.73
CA ALA A 57 12.58 -3.58 0.12
C ALA A 57 13.34 -2.29 -0.23
N TYR A 58 12.64 -1.28 -0.72
CA TYR A 58 13.19 0.05 -0.92
C TYR A 58 13.66 0.61 0.44
N ALA A 59 12.79 0.70 1.44
CA ALA A 59 13.13 1.22 2.76
C ALA A 59 14.31 0.48 3.42
N ALA A 60 14.41 -0.84 3.26
CA ALA A 60 15.56 -1.61 3.73
C ALA A 60 16.88 -1.15 3.07
N SER A 61 16.90 -0.98 1.75
CA SER A 61 18.09 -0.52 1.02
C SER A 61 18.52 0.91 1.35
N TRP A 62 17.65 1.72 1.95
CA TRP A 62 17.99 3.06 2.45
C TRP A 62 18.60 3.06 3.84
N LYS A 63 18.42 1.99 4.63
CA LYS A 63 19.03 1.88 5.97
C LYS A 63 20.50 1.43 5.92
N GLU A 64 20.96 0.99 4.76
CA GLU A 64 22.32 0.49 4.53
C GLU A 64 23.28 1.59 4.05
N HIS A 65 22.79 2.83 3.89
CA HIS A 65 23.52 4.02 3.47
C HIS A 65 23.38 5.14 4.50
#